data_AF-A0A546XRX9-F1
#
_entry.id   AF-A0A546XRX9-F1
#
_cell.length_a   1.000
_cell.length_b   1.000
_cell.length_c   1.000
_cell.angle_alpha   90.00
_cell.angle_beta   90.00
_cell.angle_gamma   90.00
#
_symmetry.space_group_name_H-M   'P 1'
#
loop_
_entity.id
_entity.type
_entity.pdbx_description
1 polymer ?
#
loop_
_entity_poly.entity_id
_entity_poly.type
_entity_poly.pdbx_seq_one_letter_code
_entity_poly.pdbx_strand_id
1 'polypeptide(L)'
;MIEYSKVPTSPRTGQKQVAKETDLFDYAGLTSSVALEVRSAAERIRVRMKRTAEDIIAIGLDLIEVKGRLPHGSFLPWLSSEFGMTDRTAARFMQVAASYGSKSDIMSNLTPTVLYELAAPSTPETVRDIIEQKATSGEAVTVEEVKRLKRELEEASKRAENSAGDADRYKKQAETLLEGQAALVEKAKQEARDKIEADLKAAKEEAEKAKTGLKDAQTRLSEAEKKAEEAATAKAQAQAARLADEEVQKRQKELEAAKKELDKLRSDISKRNEILTDIESRVEERREFLDKLTNADHEAEQLVKELEEMNRVLALALLVVSDVDYDHGEEVLAKVRSSASMCRKMADALDAIGRPRLVYDARA
;
A
#
# COMPACT_ATOMS: atom_id res chain seq x y z
N MET A 1 33.09 21.10 -50.76
CA MET A 1 31.69 20.65 -50.85
C MET A 1 31.43 19.74 -49.66
N ILE A 2 30.56 20.00 -48.67
CA ILE A 2 29.50 20.98 -48.43
C ILE A 2 29.42 21.16 -46.89
N GLU A 3 28.99 22.35 -46.45
CA GLU A 3 28.79 22.81 -45.07
C GLU A 3 27.69 22.07 -44.25
N TYR A 4 27.52 22.56 -43.01
CA TYR A 4 26.49 22.35 -41.96
C TYR A 4 26.88 21.30 -40.90
N SER A 5 26.81 21.55 -39.58
CA SER A 5 25.94 22.46 -38.83
C SER A 5 26.59 22.85 -37.48
N LYS A 6 26.58 24.16 -37.17
CA LYS A 6 26.86 24.71 -35.83
C LYS A 6 25.66 24.42 -34.94
N VAL A 7 25.87 23.67 -33.85
CA VAL A 7 24.88 23.53 -32.78
C VAL A 7 25.02 24.72 -31.82
N PRO A 8 23.96 25.52 -31.59
CA PRO A 8 24.02 26.68 -30.71
C PRO A 8 23.92 26.24 -29.24
N THR A 9 24.90 26.66 -28.44
CA THR A 9 24.84 26.69 -26.98
C THR A 9 23.75 27.67 -26.53
N SER A 10 22.62 27.15 -26.04
CA SER A 10 21.63 27.96 -25.31
C SER A 10 22.08 28.16 -23.86
N PRO A 11 22.23 29.40 -23.38
CA PRO A 11 22.26 29.67 -21.95
C PRO A 11 20.86 29.48 -21.37
N ARG A 12 20.83 28.75 -20.25
CA ARG A 12 19.74 28.58 -19.29
C ARG A 12 18.83 29.81 -19.21
N THR A 13 17.56 29.57 -19.48
CA THR A 13 16.41 30.44 -19.31
C THR A 13 16.54 31.27 -18.04
N GLY A 14 16.74 32.58 -18.21
CA GLY A 14 16.70 33.52 -17.11
C GLY A 14 15.37 33.40 -16.39
N GLN A 15 15.45 33.27 -15.07
CA GLN A 15 14.36 33.64 -14.17
C GLN A 15 13.99 35.09 -14.53
N LYS A 16 12.90 35.27 -15.29
CA LYS A 16 12.26 36.58 -15.42
C LYS A 16 11.68 36.91 -14.05
N GLN A 17 12.45 37.62 -13.24
CA GLN A 17 11.88 38.48 -12.23
C GLN A 17 10.93 39.43 -12.96
N VAL A 18 9.63 39.18 -12.87
CA VAL A 18 8.61 40.11 -13.32
C VAL A 18 8.48 41.17 -12.24
N ALA A 19 9.50 42.02 -12.12
CA ALA A 19 9.32 43.33 -11.51
C ALA A 19 8.39 44.08 -12.45
N LYS A 20 7.12 44.20 -12.05
CA LYS A 20 6.13 44.99 -12.79
C LYS A 20 6.63 46.43 -12.79
N GLU A 21 7.13 46.89 -13.93
CA GLU A 21 7.40 48.31 -14.18
C GLU A 21 6.16 49.08 -13.71
N THR A 22 6.32 49.90 -12.68
CA THR A 22 5.35 50.96 -12.40
C THR A 22 5.31 51.79 -13.66
N ASP A 23 4.25 51.63 -14.44
CA ASP A 23 3.99 52.40 -15.65
C ASP A 23 3.82 53.87 -15.21
N LEU A 24 4.96 54.57 -15.11
CA LEU A 24 5.05 55.92 -14.61
C LEU A 24 4.43 56.80 -15.68
N PHE A 25 3.41 57.57 -15.29
CA PHE A 25 2.78 58.53 -16.18
C PHE A 25 3.85 59.42 -16.84
N ASP A 26 3.85 59.50 -18.18
CA ASP A 26 4.82 60.29 -18.91
C ASP A 26 4.51 61.79 -18.79
N TYR A 27 5.27 62.46 -17.93
CA TYR A 27 5.17 63.91 -17.75
C TYR A 27 5.89 64.70 -18.84
N ALA A 28 6.73 64.07 -19.68
CA ALA A 28 7.54 64.77 -20.68
C ALA A 28 6.68 65.36 -21.82
N GLY A 29 5.48 64.81 -22.05
CA GLY A 29 4.50 65.37 -22.99
C GLY A 29 3.76 66.62 -22.50
N LEU A 30 4.00 67.07 -21.26
CA LEU A 30 3.35 68.24 -20.66
C LEU A 30 4.30 69.44 -20.63
N THR A 31 3.76 70.66 -20.67
CA THR A 31 4.55 71.86 -20.40
C THR A 31 5.03 71.85 -18.94
N SER A 32 6.20 72.44 -18.66
CA SER A 32 6.79 72.40 -17.31
C SER A 32 5.87 72.91 -16.20
N SER A 33 5.04 73.92 -16.48
CA SER A 33 4.04 74.44 -15.52
C SER A 33 2.96 73.40 -15.22
N VAL A 34 2.39 72.78 -16.26
CA VAL A 34 1.33 71.76 -16.12
C VAL A 34 1.89 70.50 -15.46
N ALA A 35 3.11 70.07 -15.83
CA ALA A 35 3.76 68.93 -15.21
C ALA A 35 3.94 69.12 -13.69
N LEU A 36 4.33 70.32 -13.24
CA LEU A 36 4.49 70.63 -11.82
C LEU A 36 3.14 70.60 -11.08
N GLU A 37 2.10 71.19 -11.66
CA GLU A 37 0.75 71.20 -11.09
C GLU A 37 0.17 69.79 -10.95
N VAL A 38 0.30 68.96 -11.99
CA VAL A 38 -0.21 67.58 -12.00
C VAL A 38 0.55 66.72 -10.97
N ARG A 39 1.88 66.88 -10.85
CA ARG A 39 2.66 66.20 -9.80
C ARG A 39 2.22 66.62 -8.40
N SER A 40 2.04 67.92 -8.17
CA SER A 40 1.54 68.43 -6.89
C SER A 40 0.14 67.91 -6.58
N ALA A 41 -0.74 67.82 -7.58
CA ALA A 41 -2.07 67.23 -7.43
C ALA A 41 -1.99 65.74 -7.09
N ALA A 42 -1.10 64.97 -7.73
CA ALA A 42 -0.90 63.55 -7.44
C ALA A 42 -0.46 63.32 -5.98
N GLU A 43 0.48 64.12 -5.46
CA GLU A 43 0.90 64.04 -4.05
C GLU A 43 -0.25 64.36 -3.09
N ARG A 44 -1.02 65.43 -3.34
CA ARG A 44 -2.20 65.74 -2.51
C ARG A 44 -3.23 64.60 -2.52
N ILE A 45 -3.43 63.95 -3.66
CA ILE A 45 -4.35 62.82 -3.78
C ILE A 45 -3.82 61.60 -3.01
N ARG A 46 -2.52 61.26 -3.12
CA ARG A 46 -1.89 60.17 -2.36
C ARG A 46 -2.06 60.34 -0.85
N VAL A 47 -1.82 61.54 -0.34
CA VAL A 47 -2.00 61.85 1.09
C VAL A 47 -3.46 61.66 1.51
N ARG A 48 -4.43 62.09 0.69
CA ARG A 48 -5.87 61.88 0.98
C ARG A 48 -6.26 60.41 0.96
N MET A 49 -5.71 59.62 0.03
CA MET A 49 -5.95 58.18 -0.04
C MET A 49 -5.42 57.47 1.21
N LYS A 50 -4.21 57.82 1.67
CA LYS A 50 -3.65 57.31 2.92
C LYS A 50 -4.55 57.63 4.13
N ARG A 51 -4.95 58.90 4.26
CA ARG A 51 -5.88 59.33 5.32
C ARG A 51 -7.21 58.58 5.28
N THR A 52 -7.72 58.30 4.08
CA THR A 52 -8.97 57.52 3.94
C THR A 52 -8.79 56.11 4.52
N ALA A 53 -7.64 55.47 4.33
CA ALA A 53 -7.36 54.17 4.93
C ALA A 53 -7.23 54.25 6.47
N GLU A 54 -6.61 55.31 7.00
CA GLU A 54 -6.56 55.60 8.44
C GLU A 54 -7.97 55.83 9.02
N ASP A 55 -8.79 56.64 8.35
CA ASP A 55 -10.16 56.96 8.74
C ASP A 55 -11.03 55.71 8.76
N ILE A 56 -10.85 54.79 7.82
CA ILE A 56 -11.56 53.50 7.81
C ILE A 56 -11.29 52.69 9.08
N ILE A 57 -10.03 52.64 9.52
CA ILE A 57 -9.64 51.94 10.75
C ILE A 57 -10.22 52.67 11.96
N ALA A 58 -10.10 53.99 12.01
CA ALA A 58 -10.61 54.82 13.12
C ALA A 58 -12.14 54.69 13.27
N ILE A 59 -12.89 54.80 12.17
CA ILE A 59 -14.34 54.59 12.14
C ILE A 59 -14.67 53.19 12.67
N GLY A 60 -13.94 52.16 12.26
CA GLY A 60 -14.17 50.81 12.74
C GLY A 60 -13.97 50.66 14.26
N LEU A 61 -12.95 51.33 14.83
CA LEU A 61 -12.70 51.34 16.28
C LEU A 61 -13.84 52.05 17.03
N ASP A 62 -14.28 53.21 16.56
CA ASP A 62 -15.40 53.96 17.16
C ASP A 62 -16.70 53.14 17.11
N LEU A 63 -16.96 52.46 15.99
CA LEU A 63 -18.11 51.59 15.83
C LEU A 63 -18.06 50.39 16.79
N ILE A 64 -16.89 49.79 17.01
CA ILE A 64 -16.69 48.72 18.01
C ILE A 64 -16.99 49.24 19.42
N GLU A 65 -16.46 50.40 19.78
CA GLU A 65 -16.65 51.02 21.10
C GLU A 65 -18.12 51.34 21.37
N VAL A 66 -18.79 52.03 20.44
CA VAL A 66 -20.21 52.41 20.58
C VAL A 66 -21.09 51.17 20.63
N LYS A 67 -20.84 50.15 19.79
CA LYS A 67 -21.60 48.90 19.81
C LYS A 67 -21.52 48.20 21.17
N GLY A 68 -20.39 48.29 21.86
CA GLY A 68 -20.20 47.74 23.21
C GLY A 68 -20.96 48.49 24.31
N ARG A 69 -21.35 49.75 24.08
CA ARG A 69 -22.08 50.59 25.04
C ARG A 69 -23.60 50.60 24.84
N LEU A 70 -24.07 50.27 23.64
CA LEU A 70 -25.49 50.26 23.32
C LEU A 70 -26.17 48.97 23.79
N PRO A 71 -27.44 49.03 24.25
CA PRO A 71 -28.24 47.84 24.50
C PRO A 71 -28.36 46.93 23.27
N HIS A 72 -28.59 45.64 23.50
CA HIS A 72 -28.84 44.68 22.43
C HIS A 72 -29.98 45.16 21.51
N GLY A 73 -29.75 45.09 20.20
CA GLY A 73 -30.72 45.50 19.17
C GLY A 73 -30.73 46.99 18.83
N SER A 74 -30.08 47.87 19.61
CA SER A 74 -30.11 49.32 19.37
C SER A 74 -29.04 49.81 18.38
N PHE A 75 -28.01 49.01 18.09
CA PHE A 75 -26.89 49.42 17.23
C PHE A 75 -27.29 49.68 15.77
N LEU A 76 -28.11 48.81 15.15
CA LEU A 76 -28.52 48.99 13.75
C LEU A 76 -29.48 50.18 13.54
N PRO A 77 -30.49 50.39 14.39
CA PRO A 77 -31.30 51.61 14.34
C PRO A 77 -30.46 52.89 14.44
N TRP A 78 -29.48 52.91 15.35
CA TRP A 78 -28.58 54.06 15.55
C TRP A 78 -27.70 54.32 14.31
N LEU A 79 -27.10 53.28 13.71
CA LEU A 79 -26.34 53.41 12.47
C LEU A 79 -27.15 54.01 11.33
N SER A 80 -28.40 53.56 11.19
CA SER A 80 -29.30 54.04 10.14
C SER A 80 -29.73 55.49 10.37
N SER A 81 -29.93 55.90 11.63
CA SER A 81 -30.36 57.27 11.95
C SER A 81 -29.24 58.29 11.82
N GLU A 82 -28.04 57.98 12.29
CA GLU A 82 -26.93 58.94 12.32
C GLU A 82 -26.19 59.04 10.98
N PHE A 83 -26.01 57.92 10.28
CA PHE A 83 -25.10 57.86 9.12
C PHE A 83 -25.76 57.34 7.84
N GLY A 84 -27.00 56.86 7.90
CA GLY A 84 -27.63 56.13 6.80
C GLY A 84 -26.83 54.88 6.38
N MET A 85 -26.05 54.32 7.31
CA MET A 85 -25.12 53.24 7.02
C MET A 85 -25.79 51.88 7.14
N THR A 86 -25.51 50.98 6.19
CA THR A 86 -25.94 49.58 6.29
C THR A 86 -25.11 48.79 7.29
N ASP A 87 -25.70 47.76 7.89
CA ASP A 87 -24.98 46.78 8.73
C ASP A 87 -23.73 46.24 8.03
N ARG A 88 -23.85 45.92 6.73
CA ARG A 88 -22.74 45.41 5.92
C ARG A 88 -21.56 46.39 5.86
N THR A 89 -21.80 47.68 5.73
CA THR A 89 -20.74 48.70 5.68
C THR A 89 -20.08 48.83 7.05
N ALA A 90 -20.88 48.93 8.11
CA ALA A 90 -20.38 49.02 9.48
C ALA A 90 -19.54 47.79 9.87
N ALA A 91 -20.04 46.58 9.53
CA ALA A 91 -19.34 45.33 9.77
C ALA A 91 -17.97 45.28 9.06
N ARG A 92 -17.85 45.81 7.84
CA ARG A 92 -16.57 45.86 7.11
C ARG A 92 -15.57 46.80 7.78
N PHE A 93 -16.00 47.98 8.22
CA PHE A 93 -15.13 48.89 8.98
C PHE A 93 -14.67 48.26 10.29
N MET A 94 -15.60 47.69 11.06
CA MET A 94 -15.29 47.00 12.31
C MET A 94 -14.36 45.80 12.10
N GLN A 95 -14.52 45.01 11.03
CA GLN A 95 -13.62 43.90 10.71
C GLN A 95 -12.20 44.39 10.42
N VAL A 96 -12.05 45.47 9.64
CA VAL A 96 -10.73 46.07 9.37
C VAL A 96 -10.10 46.56 10.67
N ALA A 97 -10.85 47.25 11.52
CA ALA A 97 -10.36 47.73 12.81
C ALA A 97 -10.00 46.60 13.78
N ALA A 98 -10.80 45.54 13.84
CA ALA A 98 -10.53 44.39 14.69
C ALA A 98 -9.23 43.67 14.28
N SER A 99 -8.96 43.55 12.98
CA SER A 99 -7.74 42.89 12.48
C SER A 99 -6.50 43.81 12.53
N TYR A 100 -6.67 45.10 12.27
CA TYR A 100 -5.55 46.01 11.95
C TYR A 100 -5.50 47.29 12.78
N GLY A 101 -6.34 47.45 13.80
CA GLY A 101 -6.39 48.65 14.63
C GLY A 101 -5.06 49.02 15.30
N SER A 102 -4.25 48.04 15.66
CA SER A 102 -2.91 48.24 16.24
C SER A 102 -1.80 48.43 15.19
N LYS A 103 -2.11 48.26 13.90
CA LYS A 103 -1.16 48.33 12.76
C LYS A 103 -1.54 49.43 11.77
N SER A 104 -2.27 50.47 12.19
CA SER A 104 -2.78 51.54 11.32
C SER A 104 -1.68 52.20 10.47
N ASP A 105 -0.50 52.40 11.03
CA ASP A 105 0.62 53.09 10.36
C ASP A 105 1.13 52.32 9.14
N ILE A 106 1.12 51.00 9.21
CA ILE A 106 1.56 50.10 8.14
C ILE A 106 0.42 49.91 7.13
N MET A 107 -0.80 49.67 7.65
CA MET A 107 -1.96 49.30 6.84
C MET A 107 -2.58 50.49 6.10
N SER A 108 -2.33 51.72 6.54
CA SER A 108 -2.75 52.95 5.85
C SER A 108 -2.12 53.13 4.47
N ASN A 109 -1.02 52.42 4.17
CA ASN A 109 -0.40 52.43 2.84
C ASN A 109 -1.16 51.56 1.84
N LEU A 110 -2.13 50.77 2.29
CA LEU A 110 -2.97 49.91 1.45
C LEU A 110 -4.24 50.64 1.01
N THR A 111 -4.75 50.26 -0.16
CA THR A 111 -6.04 50.78 -0.63
C THR A 111 -7.20 50.24 0.22
N PRO A 112 -8.30 51.00 0.38
CA PRO A 112 -9.50 50.54 1.09
C PRO A 112 -9.99 49.15 0.66
N THR A 113 -9.97 48.87 -0.65
CA THR A 113 -10.41 47.59 -1.20
C THR A 113 -9.53 46.44 -0.74
N VAL A 114 -8.21 46.64 -0.67
CA VAL A 114 -7.26 45.64 -0.15
C VAL A 114 -7.51 45.42 1.35
N LEU A 115 -7.71 46.49 2.13
CA LEU A 115 -8.02 46.37 3.57
C LEU A 115 -9.26 45.51 3.81
N TYR A 116 -10.35 45.75 3.07
CA TYR A 116 -11.56 44.94 3.21
C TYR A 116 -11.35 43.49 2.79
N GLU A 117 -10.58 43.24 1.74
CA GLU A 117 -10.31 41.87 1.29
C GLU A 117 -9.47 41.12 2.33
N LEU A 118 -8.47 41.76 2.93
CA LEU A 118 -7.63 41.15 3.96
C LEU A 118 -8.40 40.89 5.27
N ALA A 119 -9.24 41.84 5.68
CA ALA A 119 -10.06 41.72 6.88
C ALA A 119 -11.24 40.74 6.73
N ALA A 120 -11.55 40.30 5.50
CA ALA A 120 -12.61 39.34 5.27
C ALA A 120 -12.30 38.00 5.99
N PRO A 121 -13.31 37.34 6.60
CA PRO A 121 -13.14 36.01 7.21
C PRO A 121 -12.69 34.93 6.21
N SER A 122 -12.96 35.13 4.92
CA SER A 122 -12.55 34.22 3.85
C SER A 122 -11.09 34.34 3.46
N THR A 123 -10.33 35.25 4.07
CA THR A 123 -8.90 35.43 3.79
C THR A 123 -8.09 34.66 4.83
N PRO A 124 -7.34 33.62 4.42
CA PRO A 124 -6.50 32.81 5.31
C PRO A 124 -5.39 33.64 5.95
N GLU A 125 -4.98 33.25 7.16
CA GLU A 125 -3.94 33.97 7.93
C GLU A 125 -2.61 34.05 7.18
N THR A 126 -2.22 32.97 6.50
CA THR A 126 -1.00 32.93 5.67
C THR A 126 -0.99 33.99 4.56
N VAL A 127 -2.15 34.28 3.97
CA VAL A 127 -2.27 35.35 2.95
C VAL A 127 -2.16 36.72 3.61
N ARG A 128 -2.68 36.89 4.83
CA ARG A 128 -2.54 38.14 5.59
C ARG A 128 -1.07 38.40 5.90
N ASP A 129 -0.35 37.42 6.42
CA ASP A 129 1.06 37.56 6.79
C ASP A 129 1.94 37.99 5.61
N ILE A 130 1.76 37.36 4.44
CA ILE A 130 2.51 37.71 3.22
C ILE A 130 2.25 39.16 2.83
N ILE A 131 0.98 39.59 2.88
CA ILE A 131 0.58 40.93 2.46
C ILE A 131 0.99 42.00 3.48
N GLU A 132 0.95 41.67 4.78
CA GLU A 132 1.47 42.55 5.83
C GLU A 132 2.98 42.77 5.71
N GLN A 133 3.75 41.73 5.38
CA GLN A 133 5.18 41.86 5.13
C GLN A 133 5.45 42.79 3.94
N LYS A 134 4.70 42.62 2.84
CA LYS A 134 4.77 43.50 1.67
C LYS A 134 4.38 44.95 1.99
N ALA A 135 3.34 45.14 2.79
CA ALA A 135 2.92 46.47 3.24
C ALA A 135 4.00 47.13 4.11
N THR A 136 4.68 46.36 4.97
CA THR A 136 5.77 46.83 5.82
C THR A 136 6.99 47.24 5.00
N SER A 137 7.29 46.51 3.91
CA SER A 137 8.38 46.86 2.99
C SER A 137 8.03 47.97 2.00
N GLY A 138 6.81 48.52 2.04
CA GLY A 138 6.35 49.57 1.13
C GLY A 138 6.10 49.09 -0.30
N GLU A 139 5.94 47.78 -0.51
CA GLU A 139 5.59 47.23 -1.82
C GLU A 139 4.11 47.51 -2.14
N ALA A 140 3.83 47.89 -3.39
CA ALA A 140 2.45 48.13 -3.82
C ALA A 140 1.66 46.83 -3.89
N VAL A 141 0.65 46.68 -3.04
CA VAL A 141 -0.25 45.53 -3.01
C VAL A 141 -1.55 45.86 -3.75
N THR A 142 -1.98 44.96 -4.64
CA THR A 142 -3.26 45.07 -5.34
C THR A 142 -4.27 44.01 -4.89
N VAL A 143 -5.54 44.23 -5.19
CA VAL A 143 -6.62 43.29 -4.82
C VAL A 143 -6.48 41.98 -5.60
N GLU A 144 -6.00 42.05 -6.84
CA GLU A 144 -5.74 40.89 -7.69
C GLU A 144 -4.66 39.99 -7.09
N GLU A 145 -3.63 40.58 -6.48
CA GLU A 145 -2.58 39.85 -5.77
C GLU A 145 -3.16 39.05 -4.60
N VAL A 146 -3.96 39.69 -3.75
CA VAL A 146 -4.62 39.04 -2.61
C VAL A 146 -5.52 37.89 -3.09
N LYS A 147 -6.31 38.12 -4.14
CA LYS A 147 -7.17 37.09 -4.74
C LYS A 147 -6.36 35.93 -5.33
N ARG A 148 -5.21 36.21 -5.96
CA ARG A 148 -4.32 35.19 -6.51
C ARG A 148 -3.78 34.30 -5.39
N LEU A 149 -3.25 34.88 -4.32
CA LEU A 149 -2.72 34.15 -3.17
C LEU A 149 -3.79 33.28 -2.49
N LYS A 150 -5.01 33.81 -2.31
CA LYS A 150 -6.15 33.02 -1.79
C LYS A 150 -6.45 31.80 -2.66
N ARG A 151 -6.47 31.98 -3.98
CA ARG A 151 -6.72 30.88 -4.92
C ARG A 151 -5.60 29.85 -4.90
N GLU A 152 -4.34 30.28 -4.90
CA GLU A 152 -3.18 29.39 -4.86
C GLU A 152 -3.17 28.55 -3.58
N LEU A 153 -3.51 29.15 -2.44
CA LEU A 153 -3.61 28.43 -1.16
C LEU A 153 -4.76 27.42 -1.17
N GLU A 154 -5.93 27.80 -1.68
CA GLU A 154 -7.10 26.91 -1.81
C GLU A 154 -6.82 25.73 -2.75
N GLU A 155 -6.14 25.98 -3.86
CA GLU A 155 -5.71 24.93 -4.80
C GLU A 155 -4.61 24.03 -4.19
N ALA A 156 -3.72 24.58 -3.36
CA ALA A 156 -2.74 23.79 -2.61
C ALA A 156 -3.43 22.91 -1.55
N SER A 157 -4.39 23.45 -0.78
CA SER A 157 -5.16 22.71 0.21
C SER A 157 -5.95 21.57 -0.42
N LYS A 158 -6.65 21.83 -1.54
CA LYS A 158 -7.38 20.79 -2.28
C LYS A 158 -6.47 19.69 -2.81
N ARG A 159 -5.27 20.05 -3.30
CA ARG A 159 -4.28 19.07 -3.75
C ARG A 159 -3.80 18.19 -2.59
N ALA A 160 -3.54 18.79 -1.43
CA ALA A 160 -3.16 18.07 -0.22
C ALA A 160 -4.27 17.11 0.26
N GLU A 161 -5.52 17.58 0.34
CA GLU A 161 -6.67 16.76 0.72
C GLU A 161 -6.90 15.58 -0.24
N ASN A 162 -6.82 15.82 -1.56
CA ASN A 162 -6.94 14.75 -2.55
C ASN A 162 -5.81 13.72 -2.40
N SER A 163 -4.57 14.16 -2.17
CA SER A 163 -3.43 13.25 -1.98
C SER A 163 -3.55 12.40 -0.70
N ALA A 164 -4.12 12.95 0.38
CA ALA A 164 -4.40 12.22 1.61
C ALA A 164 -5.53 11.18 1.41
N GLY A 165 -6.57 11.54 0.65
CA GLY A 165 -7.64 10.62 0.27
C GLY A 165 -7.14 9.47 -0.61
N ASP A 166 -6.23 9.75 -1.53
CA ASP A 166 -5.58 8.75 -2.37
C ASP A 166 -4.69 7.82 -1.53
N ALA A 167 -3.94 8.33 -0.55
CA ALA A 167 -3.13 7.52 0.35
C ALA A 167 -3.96 6.54 1.20
N ASP A 168 -5.09 6.98 1.78
CA ASP A 168 -6.00 6.10 2.54
C ASP A 168 -6.65 5.05 1.63
N ARG A 169 -6.99 5.43 0.39
CA ARG A 169 -7.52 4.52 -0.63
C ARG A 169 -6.51 3.45 -1.03
N TYR A 170 -5.26 3.83 -1.30
CA TYR A 170 -4.19 2.89 -1.63
C TYR A 170 -3.89 1.95 -0.46
N LYS A 171 -3.93 2.45 0.78
CA LYS A 171 -3.76 1.62 1.98
C LYS A 171 -4.85 0.55 2.10
N LYS A 172 -6.14 0.95 2.00
CA LYS A 172 -7.27 0.00 2.05
C LYS A 172 -7.23 -1.02 0.91
N GLN A 173 -6.84 -0.59 -0.29
CA GLN A 173 -6.71 -1.48 -1.44
C GLN A 173 -5.60 -2.51 -1.21
N ALA A 174 -4.47 -2.10 -0.63
CA ALA A 174 -3.39 -2.99 -0.26
C ALA A 174 -3.81 -3.99 0.85
N GLU A 175 -4.50 -3.53 1.89
CA GLU A 175 -5.05 -4.39 2.96
C GLU A 175 -6.01 -5.45 2.40
N THR A 176 -6.93 -5.05 1.51
CA THR A 176 -7.89 -5.98 0.88
C THR A 176 -7.20 -7.03 -0.02
N LEU A 177 -6.16 -6.60 -0.75
CA LEU A 177 -5.35 -7.51 -1.58
C LEU A 177 -4.56 -8.51 -0.72
N LEU A 178 -3.98 -8.07 0.39
CA LEU A 178 -3.27 -8.91 1.35
C LEU A 178 -4.20 -9.96 1.99
N GLU A 179 -5.38 -9.55 2.46
CA GLU A 179 -6.37 -10.48 3.03
C GLU A 179 -6.88 -11.51 2.00
N GLY A 180 -7.16 -11.07 0.78
CA GLY A 180 -7.58 -11.95 -0.31
C GLY A 180 -6.50 -12.97 -0.70
N GLN A 181 -5.23 -12.56 -0.71
CA GLN A 181 -4.11 -13.45 -1.01
C GLN A 181 -3.87 -14.46 0.12
N ALA A 182 -3.90 -14.03 1.38
CA ALA A 182 -3.76 -14.92 2.53
C ALA A 182 -4.85 -16.01 2.55
N ALA A 183 -6.10 -15.63 2.28
CA ALA A 183 -7.23 -16.57 2.23
C ALA A 183 -7.10 -17.61 1.10
N LEU A 184 -6.59 -17.21 -0.07
CA LEU A 184 -6.36 -18.13 -1.19
C LEU A 184 -5.22 -19.12 -0.90
N VAL A 185 -4.14 -18.65 -0.27
CA VAL A 185 -3.00 -19.50 0.13
C VAL A 185 -3.42 -20.53 1.17
N GLU A 186 -4.13 -20.11 2.22
CA GLU A 186 -4.59 -21.04 3.26
C GLU A 186 -5.59 -22.07 2.71
N LYS A 187 -6.49 -21.65 1.82
CA LYS A 187 -7.40 -22.58 1.14
C LYS A 187 -6.64 -23.61 0.30
N ALA A 188 -5.65 -23.19 -0.48
CA ALA A 188 -4.84 -24.11 -1.28
C ALA A 188 -4.01 -25.08 -0.42
N LYS A 189 -3.45 -24.61 0.71
CA LYS A 189 -2.74 -25.45 1.68
C LYS A 189 -3.67 -26.49 2.30
N GLN A 190 -4.88 -26.11 2.69
CA GLN A 190 -5.84 -27.02 3.30
C GLN A 190 -6.31 -28.10 2.31
N GLU A 191 -6.64 -27.72 1.07
CA GLU A 191 -7.05 -28.67 0.02
C GLU A 191 -5.93 -29.68 -0.31
N ALA A 192 -4.67 -29.24 -0.31
CA ALA A 192 -3.53 -30.14 -0.50
C ALA A 192 -3.34 -31.11 0.68
N ARG A 193 -3.46 -30.62 1.93
CA ARG A 193 -3.37 -31.45 3.15
C ARG A 193 -4.46 -32.50 3.19
N ASP A 194 -5.72 -32.11 2.96
CA ASP A 194 -6.88 -33.01 3.01
C ASP A 194 -6.76 -34.14 1.98
N LYS A 195 -6.30 -33.83 0.76
CA LYS A 195 -6.12 -34.83 -0.30
C LYS A 195 -5.02 -35.84 0.03
N ILE A 196 -3.90 -35.37 0.58
CA ILE A 196 -2.78 -36.25 0.94
C ILE A 196 -3.13 -37.11 2.17
N GLU A 197 -3.84 -36.56 3.16
CA GLU A 197 -4.31 -37.33 4.32
C GLU A 197 -5.29 -38.44 3.90
N ALA A 198 -6.21 -38.14 2.97
CA ALA A 198 -7.13 -39.13 2.41
C ALA A 198 -6.38 -40.28 1.70
N ASP A 199 -5.40 -39.96 0.87
CA ASP A 199 -4.56 -40.96 0.20
C ASP A 199 -3.76 -41.82 1.21
N LEU A 200 -3.21 -41.20 2.25
CA LEU A 200 -2.40 -41.88 3.27
C LEU A 200 -3.26 -42.80 4.13
N LYS A 201 -4.50 -42.40 4.43
CA LYS A 201 -5.47 -43.26 5.11
C LYS A 201 -5.87 -44.45 4.25
N ALA A 202 -6.16 -44.24 2.96
CA ALA A 202 -6.51 -45.32 2.04
C ALA A 202 -5.35 -46.33 1.89
N ALA A 203 -4.12 -45.85 1.76
CA ALA A 203 -2.93 -46.70 1.68
C ALA A 203 -2.70 -47.51 2.97
N LYS A 204 -2.93 -46.92 4.15
CA LYS A 204 -2.83 -47.63 5.45
C LYS A 204 -3.90 -48.72 5.59
N GLU A 205 -5.14 -48.45 5.18
CA GLU A 205 -6.21 -49.45 5.20
C GLU A 205 -5.92 -50.61 4.24
N GLU A 206 -5.33 -50.34 3.08
CA GLU A 206 -4.88 -51.36 2.13
C GLU A 206 -3.71 -52.18 2.69
N ALA A 207 -2.73 -51.53 3.35
CA ALA A 207 -1.63 -52.20 4.02
C ALA A 207 -2.10 -53.13 5.15
N GLU A 208 -3.04 -52.68 5.99
CA GLU A 208 -3.59 -53.53 7.06
C GLU A 208 -4.39 -54.72 6.51
N LYS A 209 -5.17 -54.54 5.42
CA LYS A 209 -5.83 -55.66 4.73
C LYS A 209 -4.84 -56.67 4.14
N ALA A 210 -3.75 -56.17 3.53
CA ALA A 210 -2.69 -57.01 2.98
C ALA A 210 -1.98 -57.81 4.10
N LYS A 211 -1.71 -57.16 5.24
CA LYS A 211 -1.09 -57.76 6.43
C LYS A 211 -1.97 -58.81 7.10
N THR A 212 -3.28 -58.57 7.23
CA THR A 212 -4.22 -59.60 7.71
C THR A 212 -4.28 -60.79 6.75
N GLY A 213 -4.33 -60.52 5.44
CA GLY A 213 -4.30 -61.57 4.41
C GLY A 213 -2.99 -62.37 4.40
N LEU A 214 -1.86 -61.74 4.72
CA LEU A 214 -0.56 -62.40 4.89
C LEU A 214 -0.57 -63.33 6.11
N LYS A 215 -1.08 -62.84 7.25
CA LYS A 215 -1.16 -63.61 8.50
C LYS A 215 -2.05 -64.85 8.34
N ASP A 216 -3.19 -64.69 7.66
CA ASP A 216 -4.11 -65.79 7.34
C ASP A 216 -3.49 -66.82 6.36
N ALA A 217 -2.67 -66.35 5.42
CA ALA A 217 -1.95 -67.24 4.51
C ALA A 217 -0.83 -68.01 5.24
N GLN A 218 -0.12 -67.36 6.17
CA GLN A 218 0.92 -67.98 7.01
C GLN A 218 0.36 -69.04 7.96
N THR A 219 -0.79 -68.80 8.59
CA THR A 219 -1.45 -69.81 9.44
C THR A 219 -1.86 -71.02 8.61
N ARG A 220 -2.47 -70.82 7.44
CA ARG A 220 -2.80 -71.91 6.50
C ARG A 220 -1.58 -72.67 6.02
N LEU A 221 -0.46 -71.99 5.76
CA LEU A 221 0.80 -72.63 5.40
C LEU A 221 1.31 -73.51 6.55
N SER A 222 1.33 -73.02 7.80
CA SER A 222 1.77 -73.82 8.94
C SER A 222 0.85 -75.01 9.23
N GLU A 223 -0.47 -74.85 9.03
CA GLU A 223 -1.45 -75.94 9.15
C GLU A 223 -1.28 -76.99 8.05
N ALA A 224 -0.97 -76.56 6.83
CA ALA A 224 -0.69 -77.46 5.71
C ALA A 224 0.65 -78.20 5.90
N GLU A 225 1.68 -77.52 6.41
CA GLU A 225 2.97 -78.12 6.79
C GLU A 225 2.78 -79.16 7.90
N LYS A 226 2.05 -78.81 8.97
CA LYS A 226 1.73 -79.73 10.06
C LYS A 226 0.92 -80.93 9.58
N LYS A 227 -0.08 -80.73 8.69
CA LYS A 227 -0.83 -81.84 8.09
C LYS A 227 0.05 -82.71 7.19
N ALA A 228 0.97 -82.13 6.45
CA ALA A 228 1.94 -82.88 5.64
C ALA A 228 2.91 -83.69 6.53
N GLU A 229 3.32 -83.12 7.67
CA GLU A 229 4.16 -83.78 8.67
C GLU A 229 3.42 -84.87 9.46
N GLU A 230 2.16 -84.65 9.84
CA GLU A 230 1.27 -85.64 10.45
C GLU A 230 0.96 -86.79 9.48
N ALA A 231 0.73 -86.50 8.20
CA ALA A 231 0.60 -87.52 7.15
C ALA A 231 1.91 -88.31 6.96
N ALA A 232 3.08 -87.68 7.21
CA ALA A 232 4.39 -88.32 7.13
C ALA A 232 4.81 -89.05 8.41
N THR A 233 4.27 -88.71 9.58
CA THR A 233 4.55 -89.36 10.88
C THR A 233 3.55 -90.47 11.20
N ALA A 234 2.28 -90.35 10.78
CA ALA A 234 1.31 -91.46 10.77
C ALA A 234 1.79 -92.66 9.91
N LYS A 235 2.63 -92.38 8.90
CA LYS A 235 3.36 -93.38 8.08
C LYS A 235 4.38 -94.20 8.87
N ALA A 236 4.99 -93.65 9.93
CA ALA A 236 6.02 -94.33 10.73
C ALA A 236 5.44 -95.22 11.85
N GLN A 237 4.21 -94.90 12.32
CA GLN A 237 3.54 -95.67 13.38
C GLN A 237 2.60 -96.76 12.86
N ALA A 238 2.18 -96.71 11.59
CA ALA A 238 1.32 -97.73 10.95
C ALA A 238 2.11 -98.83 10.19
N GLN A 239 3.37 -99.08 10.56
CA GLN A 239 4.17 -100.19 10.04
C GLN A 239 3.90 -101.53 10.77
N ALA A 240 2.99 -101.53 11.76
CA ALA A 240 2.48 -102.73 12.40
C ALA A 240 1.11 -103.12 11.81
N ALA A 241 1.13 -104.11 10.90
CA ALA A 241 -0.01 -104.89 10.34
C ALA A 241 -0.68 -104.42 9.02
N ARG A 242 -0.04 -104.83 7.90
CA ARG A 242 -0.53 -105.36 6.60
C ARG A 242 -1.93 -105.00 6.02
N LEU A 243 -1.91 -104.79 4.68
CA LEU A 243 -2.95 -104.50 3.64
C LEU A 243 -3.12 -102.98 3.34
N ALA A 244 -3.13 -102.40 2.12
CA ALA A 244 -3.17 -102.86 0.72
C ALA A 244 -2.73 -101.71 -0.24
N ASP A 245 -2.23 -102.04 -1.45
CA ASP A 245 -1.67 -101.09 -2.44
C ASP A 245 -2.63 -99.96 -2.91
N GLU A 246 -3.96 -100.16 -2.82
CA GLU A 246 -4.95 -99.13 -3.19
C GLU A 246 -5.04 -97.98 -2.17
N GLU A 247 -4.90 -98.28 -0.87
CA GLU A 247 -4.91 -97.25 0.17
C GLU A 247 -3.60 -96.44 0.11
N VAL A 248 -2.47 -97.09 -0.20
CA VAL A 248 -1.18 -96.39 -0.43
C VAL A 248 -1.30 -95.41 -1.61
N GLN A 249 -1.94 -95.81 -2.72
CA GLN A 249 -2.14 -94.91 -3.87
C GLN A 249 -3.11 -93.77 -3.56
N LYS A 250 -4.21 -94.03 -2.83
CA LYS A 250 -5.13 -92.98 -2.39
C LYS A 250 -4.43 -91.97 -1.49
N ARG A 251 -3.60 -92.43 -0.54
CA ARG A 251 -2.83 -91.56 0.35
C ARG A 251 -1.67 -90.84 -0.34
N GLN A 252 -1.04 -91.45 -1.36
CA GLN A 252 -0.08 -90.75 -2.22
C GLN A 252 -0.75 -89.61 -2.99
N LYS A 253 -1.98 -89.80 -3.50
CA LYS A 253 -2.76 -88.72 -4.13
C LYS A 253 -3.12 -87.62 -3.15
N GLU A 254 -3.47 -87.96 -1.90
CA GLU A 254 -3.74 -86.97 -0.84
C GLU A 254 -2.46 -86.17 -0.47
N LEU A 255 -1.30 -86.82 -0.38
CA LEU A 255 -0.02 -86.16 -0.12
C LEU A 255 0.38 -85.22 -1.28
N GLU A 256 0.25 -85.67 -2.53
CA GLU A 256 0.53 -84.84 -3.71
C GLU A 256 -0.45 -83.65 -3.82
N ALA A 257 -1.72 -83.85 -3.48
CA ALA A 257 -2.68 -82.76 -3.38
C ALA A 257 -2.31 -81.75 -2.28
N ALA A 258 -1.87 -82.23 -1.10
CA ALA A 258 -1.44 -81.39 0.00
C ALA A 258 -0.16 -80.59 -0.33
N LYS A 259 0.83 -81.21 -0.99
CA LYS A 259 2.03 -80.51 -1.47
C LYS A 259 1.69 -79.42 -2.49
N LYS A 260 0.79 -79.72 -3.43
CA LYS A 260 0.33 -78.75 -4.44
C LYS A 260 -0.36 -77.54 -3.79
N GLU A 261 -1.13 -77.75 -2.73
CA GLU A 261 -1.71 -76.66 -1.94
C GLU A 261 -0.65 -75.89 -1.14
N LEU A 262 0.37 -76.57 -0.58
CA LEU A 262 1.49 -75.93 0.10
C LEU A 262 2.29 -75.02 -0.85
N ASP A 263 2.62 -75.49 -2.04
CA ASP A 263 3.32 -74.70 -3.07
C ASP A 263 2.50 -73.47 -3.51
N LYS A 264 1.19 -73.64 -3.64
CA LYS A 264 0.26 -72.55 -3.97
C LYS A 264 0.21 -71.50 -2.86
N LEU A 265 0.06 -71.91 -1.60
CA LEU A 265 0.08 -71.01 -0.44
C LEU A 265 1.41 -70.28 -0.31
N ARG A 266 2.53 -70.97 -0.57
CA ARG A 266 3.87 -70.38 -0.55
C ARG A 266 4.04 -69.31 -1.63
N SER A 267 3.55 -69.58 -2.84
CA SER A 267 3.48 -68.59 -3.92
C SER A 267 2.61 -67.37 -3.52
N ASP A 268 1.45 -67.61 -2.91
CA ASP A 268 0.54 -66.53 -2.50
C ASP A 268 1.13 -65.66 -1.38
N ILE A 269 1.87 -66.25 -0.43
CA ILE A 269 2.61 -65.51 0.61
C ILE A 269 3.72 -64.66 -0.03
N SER A 270 4.46 -65.20 -1.00
CA SER A 270 5.50 -64.46 -1.72
C SER A 270 4.93 -63.21 -2.39
N LYS A 271 3.83 -63.37 -3.15
CA LYS A 271 3.17 -62.25 -3.85
C LYS A 271 2.64 -61.19 -2.88
N ARG A 272 2.06 -61.61 -1.75
CA ARG A 272 1.56 -60.66 -0.73
C ARG A 272 2.70 -59.92 -0.03
N ASN A 273 3.82 -60.58 0.22
CA ASN A 273 5.01 -59.92 0.76
C ASN A 273 5.56 -58.87 -0.23
N GLU A 274 5.66 -59.20 -1.51
CA GLU A 274 6.09 -58.22 -2.54
C GLU A 274 5.18 -56.98 -2.57
N ILE A 275 3.85 -57.18 -2.54
CA ILE A 275 2.88 -56.08 -2.47
C ILE A 275 3.04 -55.25 -1.18
N LEU A 276 3.22 -55.91 -0.03
CA LEU A 276 3.41 -55.20 1.24
C LEU A 276 4.67 -54.34 1.21
N THR A 277 5.75 -54.86 0.66
CA THR A 277 7.04 -54.14 0.58
C THR A 277 6.94 -52.92 -0.35
N ASP A 278 6.22 -53.04 -1.48
CA ASP A 278 5.96 -51.92 -2.40
C ASP A 278 5.12 -50.82 -1.73
N ILE A 279 4.06 -51.19 -1.01
CA ILE A 279 3.21 -50.24 -0.29
C ILE A 279 4.01 -49.54 0.82
N GLU A 280 4.82 -50.27 1.59
CA GLU A 280 5.70 -49.70 2.62
C GLU A 280 6.69 -48.69 2.04
N SER A 281 7.30 -49.00 0.88
CA SER A 281 8.18 -48.08 0.16
C SER A 281 7.45 -46.80 -0.25
N ARG A 282 6.25 -46.93 -0.83
CA ARG A 282 5.44 -45.77 -1.26
C ARG A 282 4.96 -44.91 -0.09
N VAL A 283 4.70 -45.51 1.07
CA VAL A 283 4.34 -44.78 2.29
C VAL A 283 5.53 -43.98 2.81
N GLU A 284 6.73 -44.57 2.81
CA GLU A 284 7.93 -43.87 3.28
C GLU A 284 8.34 -42.74 2.32
N GLU A 285 8.28 -42.96 1.01
CA GLU A 285 8.50 -41.89 0.02
C GLU A 285 7.53 -40.71 0.19
N ARG A 286 6.25 -40.98 0.45
CA ARG A 286 5.26 -39.95 0.72
C ARG A 286 5.51 -39.24 2.05
N ARG A 287 5.99 -39.94 3.08
CA ARG A 287 6.38 -39.33 4.35
C ARG A 287 7.58 -38.39 4.16
N GLU A 288 8.64 -38.84 3.50
CA GLU A 288 9.80 -37.99 3.21
C GLU A 288 9.42 -36.76 2.37
N PHE A 289 8.49 -36.92 1.42
CA PHE A 289 7.95 -35.81 0.65
C PHE A 289 7.21 -34.80 1.54
N LEU A 290 6.39 -35.29 2.49
CA LEU A 290 5.71 -34.43 3.45
C LEU A 290 6.68 -33.68 4.36
N ASP A 291 7.73 -34.33 4.85
CA ASP A 291 8.76 -33.65 5.66
C ASP A 291 9.46 -32.53 4.86
N LYS A 292 9.78 -32.79 3.59
CA LYS A 292 10.34 -31.75 2.69
C LYS A 292 9.37 -30.61 2.46
N LEU A 293 8.08 -30.89 2.27
CA LEU A 293 7.05 -29.87 2.10
C LEU A 293 6.89 -29.02 3.37
N THR A 294 6.98 -29.65 4.55
CA THR A 294 6.87 -28.97 5.85
C THR A 294 8.03 -27.99 6.06
N ASN A 295 9.24 -28.37 5.66
CA ASN A 295 10.40 -27.48 5.67
C ASN A 295 10.25 -26.34 4.65
N ALA A 296 9.76 -26.64 3.44
CA ALA A 296 9.50 -25.63 2.41
C ALA A 296 8.40 -24.63 2.84
N ASP A 297 7.37 -25.10 3.56
CA ASP A 297 6.34 -24.24 4.17
C ASP A 297 6.95 -23.32 5.24
N HIS A 298 7.87 -23.83 6.06
CA HIS A 298 8.57 -23.01 7.05
C HIS A 298 9.46 -21.94 6.41
N GLU A 299 10.22 -22.30 5.37
CA GLU A 299 11.01 -21.35 4.57
C GLU A 299 10.11 -20.30 3.88
N ALA A 300 8.95 -20.72 3.36
CA ALA A 300 7.98 -19.82 2.76
C ALA A 300 7.36 -18.86 3.79
N GLU A 301 7.02 -19.33 5.00
CA GLU A 301 6.54 -18.48 6.09
C GLU A 301 7.60 -17.46 6.53
N GLN A 302 8.87 -17.87 6.59
CA GLN A 302 9.96 -16.96 6.90
C GLN A 302 10.12 -15.89 5.81
N LEU A 303 10.09 -16.28 4.54
CA LEU A 303 10.14 -15.36 3.41
C LEU A 303 8.95 -14.38 3.39
N VAL A 304 7.73 -14.85 3.69
CA VAL A 304 6.55 -13.98 3.77
C VAL A 304 6.73 -12.94 4.88
N LYS A 305 7.20 -13.33 6.07
CA LYS A 305 7.49 -12.37 7.16
C LYS A 305 8.55 -11.35 6.77
N GLU A 306 9.64 -11.78 6.13
CA GLU A 306 10.69 -10.88 5.67
C GLU A 306 10.17 -9.90 4.60
N LEU A 307 9.28 -10.34 3.70
CA LEU A 307 8.64 -9.49 2.70
C LEU A 307 7.65 -8.50 3.33
N GLU A 308 6.88 -8.90 4.34
CA GLU A 308 5.99 -8.01 5.10
C GLU A 308 6.77 -6.89 5.81
N GLU A 309 7.89 -7.24 6.46
CA GLU A 309 8.75 -6.27 7.14
C GLU A 309 9.40 -5.30 6.14
N MET A 310 9.83 -5.81 4.98
CA MET A 310 10.33 -4.98 3.87
C MET A 310 9.28 -3.99 3.36
N ASN A 311 8.04 -4.45 3.14
CA ASN A 311 6.94 -3.60 2.69
C ASN A 311 6.64 -2.49 3.71
N ARG A 312 6.70 -2.81 5.01
CA ARG A 312 6.54 -1.82 6.08
C ARG A 312 7.62 -0.72 6.01
N VAL A 313 8.88 -1.12 5.83
CA VAL A 313 10.02 -0.18 5.73
C VAL A 313 9.90 0.69 4.48
N LEU A 314 9.52 0.11 3.34
CA LEU A 314 9.30 0.85 2.10
C LEU A 314 8.15 1.85 2.21
N ALA A 315 7.05 1.48 2.86
CA ALA A 315 5.92 2.39 3.10
C ALA A 315 6.32 3.59 3.97
N LEU A 316 7.10 3.37 5.04
CA LEU A 316 7.64 4.44 5.88
C LEU A 316 8.60 5.34 5.08
N ALA A 317 9.47 4.76 4.24
CA ALA A 317 10.39 5.52 3.40
C ALA A 317 9.66 6.34 2.34
N LEU A 318 8.61 5.79 1.71
CA LEU A 318 7.75 6.52 0.77
C LEU A 318 7.08 7.71 1.45
N LEU A 319 6.59 7.54 2.68
CA LEU A 319 5.95 8.62 3.44
C LEU A 319 6.93 9.77 3.70
N VAL A 320 8.18 9.46 4.08
CA VAL A 320 9.24 10.46 4.26
C VAL A 320 9.62 11.13 2.93
N VAL A 321 9.71 10.39 1.82
CA VAL A 321 10.08 10.95 0.51
C VAL A 321 8.96 11.81 -0.08
N SER A 322 7.70 11.49 0.21
CA SER A 322 6.53 12.23 -0.27
C SER A 322 6.32 13.58 0.42
N ASP A 323 6.90 13.75 1.61
CA ASP A 323 6.67 14.89 2.50
C ASP A 323 7.82 15.92 2.45
N VAL A 324 8.76 15.78 1.51
CA VAL A 324 9.96 16.63 1.45
C VAL A 324 10.00 17.47 0.17
N ASP A 325 9.69 18.76 0.32
CA ASP A 325 9.71 19.79 -0.74
C ASP A 325 11.09 20.45 -0.96
N TYR A 326 12.20 19.81 -0.58
CA TYR A 326 13.54 20.42 -0.61
C TYR A 326 14.54 19.70 -1.52
N ASP A 327 15.44 20.47 -2.13
CA ASP A 327 16.54 19.97 -2.96
C ASP A 327 17.60 19.29 -2.08
N HIS A 328 17.78 17.98 -2.26
CA HIS A 328 18.66 17.16 -1.43
C HIS A 328 20.12 17.20 -1.90
N GLY A 329 21.06 17.16 -0.95
CA GLY A 329 22.49 17.03 -1.27
C GLY A 329 22.83 15.72 -2.00
N GLU A 330 23.93 15.72 -2.77
CA GLU A 330 24.37 14.58 -3.61
C GLU A 330 24.51 13.26 -2.85
N GLU A 331 24.90 13.29 -1.57
CA GLU A 331 25.04 12.08 -0.75
C GLU A 331 23.69 11.39 -0.49
N VAL A 332 22.65 12.18 -0.22
CA VAL A 332 21.27 11.69 -0.05
C VAL A 332 20.75 11.15 -1.38
N LEU A 333 20.95 11.89 -2.47
CA LEU A 333 20.56 11.45 -3.82
C LEU A 333 21.27 10.17 -4.25
N ALA A 334 22.54 9.97 -3.88
CA ALA A 334 23.29 8.74 -4.14
C ALA A 334 22.67 7.53 -3.40
N LYS A 335 22.30 7.71 -2.13
CA LYS A 335 21.61 6.67 -1.35
C LYS A 335 20.23 6.34 -1.90
N VAL A 336 19.44 7.35 -2.28
CA VAL A 336 18.13 7.15 -2.93
C VAL A 336 18.28 6.37 -4.24
N ARG A 337 19.25 6.73 -5.10
CA ARG A 337 19.53 6.00 -6.35
C ARG A 337 19.93 4.54 -6.09
N SER A 338 20.76 4.29 -5.09
CA SER A 338 21.18 2.95 -4.68
C SER A 338 19.98 2.11 -4.21
N SER A 339 19.13 2.66 -3.34
CA SER A 339 17.92 1.99 -2.85
C SER A 339 16.94 1.71 -3.99
N ALA A 340 16.70 2.66 -4.90
CA ALA A 340 15.87 2.47 -6.08
C ALA A 340 16.41 1.37 -7.02
N SER A 341 17.74 1.25 -7.15
CA SER A 341 18.34 0.15 -7.91
C SER A 341 18.10 -1.21 -7.25
N MET A 342 18.12 -1.28 -5.92
CA MET A 342 17.91 -2.51 -5.18
C MET A 342 16.44 -2.96 -5.27
N CYS A 343 15.49 -2.03 -5.17
CA CYS A 343 14.07 -2.30 -5.41
C CYS A 343 13.80 -2.82 -6.82
N ARG A 344 14.45 -2.27 -7.85
CA ARG A 344 14.33 -2.79 -9.23
C ARG A 344 14.82 -4.24 -9.38
N LYS A 345 15.99 -4.55 -8.83
CA LYS A 345 16.52 -5.92 -8.83
C LYS A 345 15.60 -6.90 -8.08
N MET A 346 15.01 -6.45 -6.98
CA MET A 346 14.04 -7.25 -6.22
C MET A 346 12.77 -7.48 -7.04
N ALA A 347 12.25 -6.46 -7.73
CA ALA A 347 11.11 -6.58 -8.64
C ALA A 347 11.39 -7.60 -9.75
N ASP A 348 12.56 -7.54 -10.38
CA ASP A 348 12.97 -8.51 -11.41
C ASP A 348 13.03 -9.95 -10.85
N ALA A 349 13.52 -10.12 -9.62
CA ALA A 349 13.59 -11.42 -8.95
C ALA A 349 12.20 -11.97 -8.60
N LEU A 350 11.28 -11.13 -8.12
CA LEU A 350 9.89 -11.50 -7.83
C LEU A 350 9.12 -11.87 -9.11
N ASP A 351 9.30 -11.10 -10.18
CA ASP A 351 8.72 -11.41 -11.50
C ASP A 351 9.23 -12.75 -12.04
N ALA A 352 10.50 -13.09 -11.79
CA ALA A 352 11.06 -14.39 -12.18
C ALA A 352 10.42 -15.57 -11.43
N ILE A 353 9.97 -15.36 -10.18
CA ILE A 353 9.27 -16.37 -9.37
C ILE A 353 7.82 -16.56 -9.87
N GLY A 354 7.16 -15.47 -10.27
CA GLY A 354 5.77 -15.50 -10.76
C GLY A 354 5.58 -16.04 -12.18
N ARG A 355 6.66 -16.28 -12.94
CA ARG A 355 6.57 -16.86 -14.29
C ARG A 355 6.18 -18.35 -14.21
N PRO A 356 5.25 -18.83 -15.06
CA PRO A 356 4.91 -20.24 -15.11
C PRO A 356 6.15 -21.07 -15.44
N ARG A 357 6.57 -21.91 -14.49
CA ARG A 357 7.61 -22.91 -14.73
C ARG A 357 7.02 -23.96 -15.66
N LEU A 358 7.66 -24.16 -16.82
CA LEU A 358 7.39 -25.30 -17.70
C LEU A 358 7.58 -26.58 -16.88
N VAL A 359 6.48 -27.17 -16.43
CA VAL A 359 6.48 -28.52 -15.87
C VAL A 359 6.84 -29.44 -17.04
N TYR A 360 8.06 -29.97 -17.01
CA TYR A 360 8.47 -31.01 -17.95
C TYR A 360 7.57 -32.23 -17.68
N ASP A 361 6.76 -32.58 -18.67
CA ASP A 361 5.84 -33.72 -18.62
C ASP A 361 6.68 -35.00 -18.50
N ALA A 362 6.70 -35.62 -17.33
CA ALA A 362 7.32 -36.91 -17.11
C ALA A 362 6.39 -38.02 -17.64
N ARG A 363 6.39 -38.18 -18.97
CA ARG A 363 5.95 -39.40 -19.64
C ARG A 363 7.07 -39.89 -20.55
N ALA A 364 7.81 -40.88 -20.07
CA ALA A 364 8.51 -41.88 -20.87
C ALA A 364 8.52 -43.19 -20.08
#